data_AF-A0A285BFP4-F1
#
_entry.id   AF-A0A285BFP4-F1
#
_cell.length_a   1.000
_cell.length_b   1.000
_cell.length_c   1.000
_cell.angle_alpha   90.00
_cell.angle_beta   90.00
_cell.angle_gamma   90.00
#
_symmetry.space_group_name_H-M   'P 1'
#
loop_
_entity.id
_entity.type
_entity.pdbx_description
1 polymer ?
#
loop_
_entity_poly.entity_id
_entity_poly.type
_entity_poly.pdbx_seq_one_letter_code
_entity_poly.pdbx_strand_id
1 'polypeptide(L)'
;MCDKNKVYHSYFIEHKKAVDIAKEENVSKQAISKILKQFPEYIEEKERRKAQNHKKHNQQVGKIANQKRKQKNEEDNMLMEALKRQQEIHATVILSKKRKLGTDTLIAMSITHYDYNPNNQKLIFNEACGRKLVDLPRTIKVHKSTLNQFVQYSQNIESEKWTSNVEKKALK
;
A
#
# COMPACT_ATOMS: atom_id res chain seq x y z
N MET A 1 -51.57 -5.55 30.62
CA MET A 1 -50.64 -5.33 31.75
C MET A 1 -49.51 -6.33 31.60
N CYS A 2 -48.26 -5.91 31.83
CA CYS A 2 -47.10 -6.82 31.74
C CYS A 2 -46.98 -7.62 33.05
N ASP A 3 -46.80 -8.93 32.94
CA ASP A 3 -46.68 -9.82 34.10
C ASP A 3 -45.33 -9.65 34.77
N LYS A 4 -45.34 -9.12 36.01
CA LYS A 4 -44.11 -8.91 36.79
C LYS A 4 -43.30 -10.19 36.98
N ASN A 5 -43.97 -11.33 37.14
CA ASN A 5 -43.31 -12.63 37.34
C ASN A 5 -42.60 -13.12 36.08
N LYS A 6 -43.17 -12.89 34.89
CA LYS A 6 -42.49 -13.22 33.62
C LYS A 6 -41.25 -12.37 33.41
N VAL A 7 -41.36 -11.06 33.66
CA VAL A 7 -40.21 -10.14 33.59
C VAL A 7 -39.10 -10.55 34.55
N TYR A 8 -39.45 -10.98 35.76
CA TYR A 8 -38.49 -11.50 36.73
C TYR A 8 -37.79 -12.77 36.21
N HIS A 9 -38.56 -13.77 35.76
CA HIS A 9 -38.00 -15.02 35.24
C HIS A 9 -37.05 -14.79 34.06
N SER A 10 -37.49 -14.00 33.08
CA SER A 10 -36.69 -13.72 31.88
C SER A 10 -35.42 -12.91 32.18
N TYR A 11 -35.46 -12.02 33.18
CA TYR A 11 -34.31 -11.15 33.50
C TYR A 11 -33.30 -11.80 34.45
N PHE A 12 -33.77 -12.48 35.50
CA PHE A 12 -32.90 -13.02 36.55
C PHE A 12 -32.53 -14.48 36.31
N ILE A 13 -33.42 -15.31 35.75
CA ILE A 13 -33.17 -16.74 35.52
C ILE A 13 -32.62 -16.96 34.10
N GLU A 14 -33.32 -16.47 33.08
CA GLU A 14 -32.89 -16.65 31.67
C GLU A 14 -31.80 -15.66 31.25
N HIS A 15 -31.49 -14.69 32.10
CA HIS A 15 -30.53 -13.61 31.84
C HIS A 15 -30.71 -12.85 30.51
N LYS A 16 -31.93 -12.78 29.97
CA LYS A 16 -32.23 -12.01 28.76
C LYS A 16 -31.99 -10.51 28.96
N LYS A 17 -31.80 -9.78 27.85
CA LYS A 17 -31.68 -8.31 27.91
C LYS A 17 -33.07 -7.70 28.02
N ALA A 18 -33.19 -6.56 28.70
CA ALA A 18 -34.46 -5.83 28.80
C ALA A 18 -35.06 -5.44 27.44
N VAL A 19 -34.24 -5.31 26.39
CA VAL A 19 -34.70 -5.06 25.01
C VAL A 19 -35.40 -6.28 24.42
N ASP A 20 -34.90 -7.47 24.70
CA ASP A 20 -35.45 -8.72 24.17
C ASP A 20 -36.74 -9.07 24.91
N ILE A 21 -36.77 -8.87 26.23
CA ILE A 21 -37.99 -9.00 27.06
C ILE A 21 -39.09 -8.02 26.59
N ALA A 22 -38.70 -6.78 26.25
CA ALA A 22 -39.64 -5.79 25.74
C ALA A 22 -40.29 -6.21 24.41
N LYS A 23 -39.54 -6.89 23.54
CA LYS A 23 -40.06 -7.44 22.28
C LYS A 23 -40.98 -8.62 22.52
N GLU A 24 -40.61 -9.54 23.42
CA GLU A 24 -41.40 -10.73 23.76
C GLU A 24 -42.76 -10.36 24.37
N GLU A 25 -42.78 -9.38 25.28
CA GLU A 25 -44.00 -8.93 25.97
C GLU A 25 -44.77 -7.82 25.20
N ASN A 26 -44.26 -7.40 24.03
CA ASN A 26 -44.80 -6.31 23.21
C ASN A 26 -45.04 -5.00 24.00
N VAL A 27 -44.09 -4.65 24.87
CA VAL A 27 -44.13 -3.43 25.71
C VAL A 27 -42.91 -2.56 25.43
N SER A 28 -43.00 -1.29 25.84
CA SER A 28 -41.85 -0.40 25.75
C SER A 28 -40.72 -0.85 26.71
N LYS A 29 -39.47 -0.68 26.28
CA LYS A 29 -38.27 -0.93 27.11
C LYS A 29 -38.34 -0.16 28.44
N GLN A 30 -38.92 1.03 28.42
CA GLN A 30 -39.10 1.90 29.58
C GLN A 30 -40.05 1.27 30.60
N ALA A 31 -41.14 0.63 30.14
CA ALA A 31 -42.06 -0.09 31.01
C ALA A 31 -41.38 -1.26 31.71
N ILE A 32 -40.62 -2.08 30.97
CA ILE A 32 -39.82 -3.18 31.53
C ILE A 32 -38.79 -2.65 32.53
N SER A 33 -38.08 -1.58 32.21
CA SER A 33 -37.11 -0.95 33.13
C SER A 33 -37.76 -0.43 34.41
N LYS A 34 -38.97 0.14 34.33
CA LYS A 34 -39.73 0.58 35.49
C LYS A 34 -40.13 -0.59 36.39
N ILE A 35 -40.53 -1.72 35.81
CA ILE A 35 -40.84 -2.96 36.55
C ILE A 35 -39.57 -3.51 37.21
N LEU A 36 -38.47 -3.61 36.47
CA LEU A 36 -37.22 -4.17 36.98
C LEU A 36 -36.67 -3.40 38.18
N LYS A 37 -36.77 -2.06 38.19
CA LYS A 37 -36.36 -1.21 39.31
C LYS A 37 -37.16 -1.43 40.60
N GLN A 38 -38.33 -2.08 40.54
CA GLN A 38 -39.10 -2.40 41.74
C GLN A 38 -38.49 -3.58 42.51
N PHE A 39 -37.68 -4.42 41.84
CA PHE A 39 -37.04 -5.55 42.50
C PHE A 39 -35.74 -5.10 43.20
N PRO A 40 -35.52 -5.49 44.47
CA PRO A 40 -34.33 -5.10 45.22
C PRO A 40 -33.04 -5.66 44.59
N GLU A 41 -33.11 -6.87 44.04
CA GLU A 41 -31.99 -7.60 43.43
C GLU A 41 -31.50 -7.00 42.09
N TYR A 42 -32.29 -6.09 41.50
CA TYR A 42 -31.98 -5.52 40.18
C TYR A 42 -30.65 -4.77 40.15
N ILE A 43 -30.30 -4.09 41.24
CA ILE A 43 -29.06 -3.30 41.32
C ILE A 43 -27.84 -4.23 41.27
N GLU A 44 -27.87 -5.32 42.03
CA GLU A 44 -26.79 -6.29 42.11
C GLU A 44 -26.60 -7.02 40.77
N GLU A 45 -27.69 -7.51 40.17
CA GLU A 45 -27.63 -8.19 38.87
C GLU A 45 -27.13 -7.25 37.75
N LYS A 46 -27.51 -5.96 37.81
CA LYS A 46 -27.04 -4.95 36.87
C LYS A 46 -25.53 -4.73 36.98
N GLU A 47 -25.00 -4.58 38.19
CA GLU A 47 -23.54 -4.41 38.40
C GLU A 47 -22.78 -5.69 38.02
N ARG A 48 -23.31 -6.88 38.34
CA ARG A 48 -22.74 -8.17 37.90
C ARG A 48 -22.61 -8.24 36.38
N ARG A 49 -23.68 -7.90 35.65
CA ARG A 49 -23.68 -7.88 34.18
C ARG A 49 -22.71 -6.84 33.62
N LYS A 50 -22.60 -5.67 34.25
CA LYS A 50 -21.64 -4.63 33.86
C LYS A 50 -20.20 -5.11 34.00
N ALA A 51 -19.84 -5.73 35.11
CA ALA A 51 -18.52 -6.31 35.33
C ALA A 51 -18.20 -7.43 34.33
N GLN A 52 -19.16 -8.32 34.08
CA GLN A 52 -19.00 -9.41 33.10
C GLN A 52 -18.80 -8.87 31.67
N ASN A 53 -19.58 -7.86 31.27
CA ASN A 53 -19.46 -7.24 29.96
C ASN A 53 -18.13 -6.50 29.81
N HIS A 54 -17.67 -5.80 30.83
CA HIS A 54 -16.36 -5.15 30.83
C HIS A 54 -15.22 -6.16 30.63
N LYS A 55 -15.26 -7.29 31.35
CA LYS A 55 -14.28 -8.38 31.18
C LYS A 55 -14.29 -8.94 29.75
N LYS A 56 -15.49 -9.21 29.19
CA LYS A 56 -15.63 -9.70 27.81
C LYS A 56 -15.10 -8.69 26.79
N HIS A 57 -15.39 -7.40 26.98
CA HIS A 57 -14.92 -6.35 26.11
C HIS A 57 -13.38 -6.28 26.09
N ASN A 58 -12.74 -6.27 27.26
CA ASN A 58 -11.28 -6.23 27.35
C ASN A 58 -10.63 -7.44 26.68
N GLN A 59 -11.22 -8.63 26.83
CA GLN A 59 -10.75 -9.84 26.13
C GLN A 59 -10.89 -9.72 24.62
N GLN A 60 -12.01 -9.18 24.12
CA GLN A 60 -12.22 -8.97 22.68
C GLN A 60 -11.24 -7.95 22.10
N VAL A 61 -11.05 -6.81 22.78
CA VAL A 61 -10.09 -5.78 22.37
C VAL A 61 -8.68 -6.34 22.32
N GLY A 62 -8.28 -7.11 23.34
CA GLY A 62 -6.97 -7.79 23.37
C GLY A 62 -6.78 -8.77 22.20
N LYS A 63 -7.80 -9.57 21.87
CA LYS A 63 -7.76 -10.48 20.72
C LYS A 63 -7.60 -9.73 19.39
N ILE A 64 -8.38 -8.67 19.18
CA ILE A 64 -8.30 -7.84 17.97
C ILE A 64 -6.92 -7.20 17.84
N ALA A 65 -6.38 -6.64 18.93
CA ALA A 65 -5.06 -6.02 18.93
C ALA A 65 -3.96 -7.04 18.60
N ASN A 66 -4.00 -8.24 19.19
CA ASN A 66 -3.04 -9.31 18.89
C ASN A 66 -3.15 -9.80 17.45
N GLN A 67 -4.36 -9.92 16.91
CA GLN A 67 -4.57 -10.32 15.52
C GLN A 67 -3.99 -9.28 14.55
N LYS A 68 -4.22 -7.98 14.79
CA LYS A 68 -3.62 -6.90 13.99
C LYS A 68 -2.10 -6.91 14.05
N ARG A 69 -1.50 -7.14 15.23
CA ARG A 69 -0.05 -7.26 15.38
C ARG A 69 0.50 -8.45 14.61
N LYS A 70 -0.17 -9.60 14.65
CA LYS A 70 0.24 -10.79 13.92
C LYS A 70 0.19 -10.57 12.40
N GLN A 71 -0.89 -9.96 11.90
CA GLN A 71 -1.02 -9.62 10.47
C GLN A 71 0.10 -8.71 10.01
N LYS A 72 0.38 -7.63 10.76
CA LYS A 72 1.48 -6.72 10.45
C LYS A 72 2.85 -7.44 10.43
N ASN A 73 3.12 -8.29 11.42
CA ASN A 73 4.38 -9.04 11.45
C ASN A 73 4.51 -10.00 10.26
N GLU A 74 3.42 -10.62 9.82
CA GLU A 74 3.40 -11.48 8.63
C GLU A 74 3.72 -10.67 7.36
N GLU A 75 3.07 -9.51 7.19
CA GLU A 75 3.31 -8.59 6.08
C GLU A 75 4.77 -8.10 6.05
N ASP A 76 5.30 -7.67 7.20
CA ASP A 76 6.69 -7.22 7.35
C ASP A 76 7.69 -8.36 7.02
N ASN A 77 7.40 -9.59 7.46
CA ASN A 77 8.22 -10.76 7.16
C ASN A 77 8.22 -11.09 5.65
N MET A 78 7.04 -11.07 5.01
CA MET A 78 6.91 -11.29 3.57
C MET A 78 7.68 -10.22 2.78
N LEU A 79 7.58 -8.95 3.19
CA LEU A 79 8.31 -7.85 2.57
C LEU A 79 9.83 -8.04 2.71
N MET A 80 10.30 -8.41 3.91
CA MET A 80 11.71 -8.66 4.17
C MET A 80 12.26 -9.83 3.36
N GLU A 81 11.48 -10.91 3.21
CA GLU A 81 11.86 -12.05 2.38
C GLU A 81 11.96 -11.67 0.90
N ALA A 82 10.99 -10.90 0.39
CA ALA A 82 11.03 -10.38 -0.97
C ALA A 82 12.26 -9.50 -1.20
N LEU A 83 12.58 -8.60 -0.25
CA LEU A 83 13.75 -7.74 -0.33
C LEU A 83 15.05 -8.54 -0.33
N LYS A 84 15.17 -9.55 0.54
CA LYS A 84 16.34 -10.45 0.57
C LYS A 84 16.52 -11.16 -0.77
N ARG A 85 15.45 -11.74 -1.33
CA ARG A 85 15.49 -12.40 -2.64
C ARG A 85 15.92 -11.44 -3.74
N GLN A 86 15.43 -10.21 -3.72
CA GLN A 86 15.83 -9.19 -4.69
C GLN A 86 17.32 -8.86 -4.54
N GLN A 87 17.81 -8.66 -3.32
CA GLN A 87 19.23 -8.43 -3.04
C GLN A 87 20.12 -9.59 -3.53
N GLU A 88 19.70 -10.84 -3.31
CA GLU A 88 20.40 -12.02 -3.81
C GLU A 88 20.49 -12.02 -5.34
N ILE A 89 19.42 -11.68 -6.05
CA ILE A 89 19.41 -11.57 -7.51
C ILE A 89 20.36 -10.45 -7.97
N HIS A 90 20.30 -9.27 -7.35
CA HIS A 90 21.21 -8.17 -7.70
C HIS A 90 22.67 -8.56 -7.46
N ALA A 91 22.98 -9.15 -6.32
CA ALA A 91 24.34 -9.57 -5.99
C ALA A 91 24.84 -10.65 -6.96
N THR A 92 24.06 -11.72 -7.18
CA THR A 92 24.50 -12.88 -7.95
C THR A 92 24.39 -12.71 -9.46
N VAL A 93 23.34 -12.07 -9.98
CA VAL A 93 23.10 -12.00 -11.42
C VAL A 93 23.62 -10.72 -12.03
N ILE A 94 23.42 -9.59 -11.35
CA ILE A 94 23.68 -8.24 -11.89
C ILE A 94 25.10 -7.80 -11.55
N LEU A 95 25.50 -7.87 -10.29
CA LEU A 95 26.77 -7.34 -9.79
C LEU A 95 27.93 -8.35 -9.80
N SER A 96 27.66 -9.65 -9.64
CA SER A 96 28.75 -10.66 -9.60
C SER A 96 29.40 -10.91 -10.97
N LYS A 97 28.69 -10.60 -12.07
CA LYS A 97 29.23 -10.82 -13.42
C LYS A 97 30.28 -9.76 -13.71
N LYS A 98 31.56 -10.15 -13.60
CA LYS A 98 32.72 -9.38 -14.08
C LYS A 98 32.75 -9.29 -15.61
N ARG A 99 31.72 -8.70 -16.23
CA ARG A 99 31.71 -8.39 -17.66
C ARG A 99 32.14 -6.95 -17.84
N LYS A 100 33.03 -6.71 -18.81
CA LYS A 100 33.30 -5.35 -19.28
C LYS A 100 32.01 -4.82 -19.91
N LEU A 101 31.61 -3.61 -19.55
CA LEU A 101 30.53 -2.89 -20.23
C LEU A 101 30.84 -2.82 -21.72
N GLY A 102 29.87 -3.19 -22.55
CA GLY A 102 30.00 -3.07 -23.99
C GLY A 102 30.04 -1.61 -24.40
N THR A 103 30.79 -1.30 -25.46
CA THR A 103 30.89 0.06 -26.01
C THR A 103 29.51 0.66 -26.33
N ASP A 104 28.59 -0.16 -26.85
CA ASP A 104 27.22 0.27 -27.19
C ASP A 104 26.42 0.70 -25.95
N THR A 105 26.58 -0.03 -24.83
CA THR A 105 25.93 0.32 -23.56
C THR A 105 26.48 1.62 -22.99
N LEU A 106 27.80 1.81 -23.06
CA LEU A 106 28.43 3.06 -22.63
C LEU A 106 27.92 4.25 -23.45
N ILE A 107 27.80 4.10 -24.77
CA ILE A 107 27.25 5.15 -25.64
C ILE A 107 25.79 5.43 -25.32
N ALA A 108 24.97 4.40 -25.10
CA ALA A 108 23.56 4.58 -24.74
C ALA A 108 23.40 5.37 -23.43
N MET A 109 24.27 5.13 -22.44
CA MET A 109 24.29 5.90 -21.19
C MET A 109 24.72 7.36 -21.40
N SER A 110 25.61 7.63 -22.36
CA SER A 110 26.14 8.96 -22.68
C SER A 110 25.54 9.56 -23.96
N ILE A 111 24.33 9.17 -24.35
CA ILE A 111 23.78 9.45 -25.68
C ILE A 111 23.67 10.94 -25.98
N THR A 112 23.42 11.76 -24.96
CA THR A 112 23.31 13.22 -25.05
C THR A 112 24.60 13.91 -25.48
N HIS A 113 25.73 13.22 -25.43
CA HIS A 113 27.04 13.76 -25.80
C HIS A 113 27.43 13.41 -27.25
N TYR A 114 26.53 12.79 -28.01
CA TYR A 114 26.77 12.40 -29.39
C TYR A 114 25.75 13.03 -30.33
N ASP A 115 26.25 13.61 -31.42
CA ASP A 115 25.43 14.11 -32.52
C ASP A 115 25.37 13.06 -33.63
N TYR A 116 24.19 12.91 -34.23
CA TYR A 116 24.00 12.02 -35.36
C TYR A 116 24.34 12.74 -36.67
N ASN A 117 25.22 12.14 -37.48
CA ASN A 117 25.50 12.59 -38.84
C ASN A 117 24.74 11.70 -39.85
N PRO A 118 23.68 12.21 -40.50
CA PRO A 118 22.84 11.44 -41.42
C PRO A 118 23.60 10.95 -42.66
N ASN A 119 24.55 11.74 -43.17
CA ASN A 119 25.25 11.44 -44.42
C ASN A 119 26.14 10.19 -44.31
N ASN A 120 26.72 9.99 -43.13
CA ASN A 120 27.65 8.90 -42.88
C ASN A 120 27.07 7.81 -41.97
N GLN A 121 25.84 7.98 -41.48
CA GLN A 121 25.17 7.09 -40.54
C GLN A 121 26.03 6.78 -39.29
N LYS A 122 26.67 7.82 -38.75
CA LYS A 122 27.59 7.73 -37.60
C LYS A 122 27.15 8.66 -36.48
N LEU A 123 27.38 8.23 -35.25
CA LEU A 123 27.37 9.10 -34.08
C LEU A 123 28.77 9.69 -33.90
N ILE A 124 28.84 10.99 -33.71
CA ILE A 124 30.07 11.76 -33.53
C ILE A 124 30.00 12.44 -32.16
N PHE A 125 31.02 12.25 -31.33
CA PHE A 125 31.06 12.88 -30.01
C PHE A 125 31.11 14.40 -30.16
N ASN A 126 30.22 15.09 -29.45
CA ASN A 126 30.15 16.54 -29.43
C ASN A 126 31.16 17.10 -28.42
N GLU A 127 32.23 17.72 -28.91
CA GLU A 127 33.27 18.31 -28.07
C GLU A 127 32.78 19.49 -27.22
N ALA A 128 31.64 20.11 -27.58
CA ALA A 128 31.02 21.17 -26.77
C ALA A 128 30.47 20.64 -25.44
N CYS A 129 30.15 19.34 -25.34
CA CYS A 129 29.70 18.71 -24.10
C CYS A 129 30.85 18.44 -23.10
N GLY A 130 32.10 18.79 -23.47
CA GLY A 130 33.28 18.68 -22.61
C GLY A 130 34.29 17.65 -23.12
N ARG A 131 35.26 17.28 -22.26
CA ARG A 131 36.31 16.33 -22.63
C ARG A 131 35.74 14.91 -22.72
N LYS A 132 35.97 14.26 -23.85
CA LYS A 132 35.62 12.84 -24.07
C LYS A 132 36.36 11.95 -23.06
N LEU A 133 35.62 11.09 -22.36
CA LEU A 133 36.19 10.04 -21.52
C LEU A 133 37.07 9.08 -22.36
N VAL A 134 38.07 8.47 -21.73
CA VAL A 134 39.03 7.58 -22.41
C VAL A 134 38.31 6.37 -23.02
N ASP A 135 37.36 5.79 -22.29
CA ASP A 135 36.66 4.57 -22.67
C ASP A 135 35.59 4.75 -23.77
N LEU A 136 35.20 6.00 -24.07
CA LEU A 136 34.18 6.30 -25.07
C LEU A 136 34.79 6.48 -26.47
N PRO A 137 34.21 5.91 -27.55
CA PRO A 137 34.71 6.12 -28.90
C PRO A 137 34.37 7.53 -29.40
N ARG A 138 35.26 8.14 -30.19
CA ARG A 138 35.01 9.46 -30.79
C ARG A 138 33.94 9.41 -31.89
N THR A 139 33.92 8.31 -32.65
CA THR A 139 32.94 8.05 -33.70
C THR A 139 32.55 6.59 -33.69
N ILE A 140 31.27 6.29 -33.86
CA ILE A 140 30.77 4.92 -34.03
C ILE A 140 29.79 4.84 -35.19
N LYS A 141 29.88 3.76 -35.98
CA LYS A 141 28.89 3.46 -37.02
C LYS A 141 27.64 2.89 -36.35
N VAL A 142 26.48 3.44 -36.66
CA VAL A 142 25.23 2.93 -36.10
C VAL A 142 24.72 1.83 -37.02
N HIS A 143 24.44 0.65 -36.46
CA HIS A 143 23.74 -0.39 -37.21
C HIS A 143 22.28 0.05 -37.46
N LYS A 144 21.73 -0.25 -38.64
CA LYS A 144 20.38 0.23 -39.06
C LYS A 144 19.26 -0.07 -38.06
N SER A 145 19.35 -1.16 -37.30
CA SER A 145 18.37 -1.53 -36.27
C SER A 145 18.38 -0.58 -35.07
N THR A 146 19.55 -0.12 -34.64
CA THR A 146 19.70 0.77 -33.48
C THR A 146 19.35 2.22 -33.85
N LEU A 147 19.58 2.61 -35.12
CA LEU A 147 19.17 3.90 -35.69
C LEU A 147 17.68 4.21 -35.53
N ASN A 148 16.83 3.21 -35.76
CA ASN A 148 15.38 3.36 -35.64
C ASN A 148 14.95 3.64 -34.20
N GLN A 149 15.61 3.02 -33.22
CA GLN A 149 15.38 3.33 -31.81
C GLN A 149 15.83 4.76 -31.49
N PHE A 150 17.00 5.19 -31.98
CA PHE A 150 17.50 6.55 -31.75
C PHE A 150 16.59 7.65 -32.33
N VAL A 151 16.10 7.46 -33.55
CA VAL A 151 15.17 8.41 -34.19
C VAL A 151 13.84 8.47 -33.42
N GLN A 152 13.32 7.34 -32.97
CA GLN A 152 12.11 7.32 -32.14
C GLN A 152 12.32 8.00 -30.79
N TYR A 153 13.46 7.77 -30.13
CA TYR A 153 13.78 8.45 -28.87
C TYR A 153 13.95 9.97 -29.04
N SER A 154 14.62 10.44 -30.10
CA SER A 154 14.76 11.89 -30.34
C SER A 154 13.40 12.54 -30.62
N GLN A 155 12.54 11.88 -31.40
CA GLN A 155 11.18 12.35 -31.69
C GLN A 155 10.31 12.40 -30.43
N ASN A 156 10.44 11.42 -29.52
CA ASN A 156 9.72 11.40 -28.25
C ASN A 156 10.20 12.52 -27.31
N ILE A 157 11.50 12.79 -27.24
CA ILE A 157 12.03 13.92 -26.45
C ILE A 157 11.51 15.26 -27.00
N GLU A 158 11.44 15.41 -28.33
CA GLU A 158 10.89 16.62 -28.94
C GLU A 158 9.38 16.78 -28.71
N SER A 159 8.61 15.69 -28.77
CA SER A 159 7.16 15.73 -28.50
C SER A 159 6.85 16.03 -27.02
N GLU A 160 7.66 15.51 -26.09
CA GLU A 160 7.57 15.81 -24.65
C GLU A 160 7.95 17.26 -24.31
N LYS A 161 8.90 17.86 -25.04
CA LYS A 161 9.19 19.29 -24.91
C LYS A 161 8.01 20.15 -25.37
N TRP A 162 7.26 19.69 -26.36
CA TRP A 162 6.07 20.38 -26.85
C TRP A 162 4.93 20.33 -25.83
N THR A 163 4.68 19.18 -25.20
CA THR A 163 3.68 19.04 -24.14
C THR A 163 3.99 19.91 -22.92
N SER A 164 5.26 19.99 -22.50
CA SER A 164 5.68 20.87 -21.38
C SER A 164 5.42 22.37 -21.65
N ASN A 165 5.60 22.83 -22.89
CA ASN A 165 5.31 24.23 -23.26
C ASN A 165 3.80 24.52 -23.34
N VAL A 166 2.99 23.54 -23.76
CA VAL A 166 1.53 23.61 -23.75
C VAL A 166 1.00 23.65 -22.31
N GLU A 167 1.53 22.81 -21.42
CA GLU A 167 1.19 22.81 -19.99
C GLU A 167 1.58 24.13 -19.30
N LYS A 168 2.77 24.68 -19.60
CA LYS A 168 3.18 26.01 -19.11
C LYS A 168 2.31 27.15 -19.63
N LYS A 169 1.72 27.01 -20.82
CA LYS A 169 0.79 27.99 -21.40
C LYS A 169 -0.62 27.86 -20.83
N ALA A 170 -1.03 26.65 -20.41
CA ALA A 170 -2.32 26.39 -19.76
C ALA A 170 -2.34 26.81 -18.27
N LEU A 171 -1.17 26.94 -17.63
CA LEU A 171 -1.00 27.39 -16.24
C LEU A 171 -0.78 28.91 -16.09
N LYS A 172 -0.85 29.68 -17.19
CA LYS A 172 -0.72 31.14 -17.22
C LYS A 172 -2.06 31.80 -17.53
#